data_AF-A0A177IF43-F1
#
_entry.id   AF-A0A177IF43-F1
#
_cell.length_a   1.000
_cell.length_b   1.000
_cell.length_c   1.000
_cell.angle_alpha   90.00
_cell.angle_beta   90.00
_cell.angle_gamma   90.00
#
_symmetry.space_group_name_H-M   'P 1'
#
loop_
_entity.id
_entity.type
_entity.pdbx_description
1 polymer ?
#
loop_
_entity_poly.entity_id
_entity_poly.type
_entity_poly.pdbx_seq_one_letter_code
_entity_poly.pdbx_strand_id
1 'polypeptide(L)'
;MVYEKTAQELMDGGETPNGEPWDELHLVMELDSPRDVTAVNYGTNKVTRFVDEVALISDENGYDWSQHIGQRITISVVFDQMRFPSDASLPLGALRIFDFTQIE
;
A
#
# COMPACT_ATOMS: atom_id res chain seq x y z
N MET A 1 -1.41 5.06 10.70
CA MET A 1 -0.61 6.30 10.53
C MET A 1 0.04 6.26 9.16
N VAL A 2 0.13 7.38 8.44
CA VAL A 2 0.80 7.43 7.13
C VAL A 2 2.27 7.78 7.28
N TYR A 3 3.12 7.06 6.55
CA TYR A 3 4.57 7.23 6.53
C TYR A 3 5.10 7.22 5.09
N GLU A 4 6.27 7.82 4.92
CA GLU A 4 7.15 7.54 3.78
C GLU A 4 8.18 6.50 4.23
N LYS A 5 8.39 5.48 3.40
CA LYS A 5 9.46 4.49 3.57
C LYS A 5 10.31 4.44 2.31
N THR A 6 11.60 4.39 2.50
CA THR A 6 12.56 4.15 1.43
C THR A 6 12.44 2.70 0.92
N ALA A 7 12.81 2.47 -0.34
CA ALA A 7 12.93 1.12 -0.88
C ALA A 7 13.84 0.23 -0.02
N GLN A 8 14.91 0.80 0.56
CA GLN A 8 15.79 0.12 1.48
C GLN A 8 15.07 -0.36 2.76
N GLU A 9 14.24 0.48 3.38
CA GLU A 9 13.45 0.11 4.56
C GLU A 9 12.43 -0.97 4.22
N LEU A 10 11.76 -0.88 3.06
CA LEU A 10 10.78 -1.87 2.62
C LEU A 10 11.40 -3.23 2.30
N MET A 11 12.66 -3.25 1.88
CA MET A 11 13.40 -4.46 1.56
C MET A 11 14.27 -4.98 2.71
N ASP A 12 14.21 -4.35 3.89
CA ASP A 12 15.07 -4.66 5.05
C ASP A 12 16.57 -4.70 4.67
N GLY A 13 16.99 -3.75 3.83
CA GLY A 13 18.35 -3.66 3.29
C GLY A 13 18.69 -4.67 2.18
N GLY A 14 17.74 -5.49 1.75
CA GLY A 14 17.87 -6.38 0.60
C GLY A 14 17.90 -5.66 -0.76
N GLU A 15 18.18 -6.41 -1.83
CA GLU A 15 18.13 -5.88 -3.20
C GLU A 15 16.70 -5.49 -3.58
N THR A 16 16.57 -4.38 -4.30
CA THR A 16 15.29 -3.92 -4.83
C THR A 16 14.88 -4.81 -6.03
N PRO A 17 13.59 -5.18 -6.11
CA PRO A 17 13.12 -6.19 -7.04
C PRO A 17 13.28 -5.81 -8.52
N ASN A 18 13.18 -4.53 -8.86
CA ASN A 18 13.35 -4.04 -10.23
C ASN A 18 14.59 -3.13 -10.37
N GLY A 19 15.49 -3.14 -9.39
CA GLY A 19 16.67 -2.28 -9.37
C GLY A 19 16.37 -0.81 -9.10
N GLU A 20 15.25 -0.52 -8.43
CA GLU A 20 14.89 0.81 -7.93
C GLU A 20 16.01 1.37 -7.02
N PRO A 21 16.27 2.70 -7.03
CA PRO A 21 17.16 3.33 -6.07
C PRO A 21 16.76 3.03 -4.62
N TRP A 22 17.74 2.81 -3.75
CA TRP A 22 17.49 2.49 -2.35
C TRP A 22 16.77 3.59 -1.57
N ASP A 23 16.94 4.84 -2.00
CA ASP A 23 16.32 6.04 -1.41
C ASP A 23 14.99 6.42 -2.09
N GLU A 24 14.48 5.62 -3.04
CA GLU A 24 13.14 5.83 -3.60
C GLU A 24 12.08 5.74 -2.51
N LEU A 25 11.21 6.74 -2.43
CA LEU A 25 10.20 6.86 -1.38
C LEU A 25 8.86 6.26 -1.82
N HIS A 26 8.25 5.50 -0.92
CA HIS A 26 6.92 4.94 -1.07
C HIS A 26 6.03 5.35 0.11
N LEU A 27 4.79 5.71 -0.19
CA LEU A 27 3.81 6.05 0.82
C LEU A 27 3.08 4.80 1.30
N VAL A 28 3.04 4.66 2.62
CA VAL A 28 2.41 3.52 3.30
C VAL A 28 1.56 3.98 4.46
N MET A 29 0.51 3.23 4.76
CA MET A 29 -0.31 3.40 5.94
C MET A 29 -0.18 2.18 6.84
N GLU A 30 0.45 2.35 7.99
CA GLU A 30 0.46 1.33 9.05
C GLU A 30 -0.89 1.31 9.77
N LEU A 31 -1.45 0.12 9.94
CA LEU A 31 -2.74 -0.09 10.57
C LEU A 31 -2.60 -0.10 12.10
N ASP A 32 -3.42 0.69 12.80
CA ASP A 32 -3.47 0.66 14.27
C ASP A 32 -3.92 -0.71 14.81
N SER A 33 -4.64 -1.48 14.00
CA SER A 33 -5.07 -2.84 14.29
C SER A 33 -4.89 -3.70 13.03
N PRO A 34 -3.71 -4.34 12.90
CA PRO A 34 -3.44 -5.34 11.87
C PRO A 34 -4.50 -6.44 11.89
N ARG A 35 -4.88 -6.94 10.71
CA ARG A 35 -5.98 -7.88 10.56
C ARG A 35 -5.89 -8.68 9.28
N ASP A 36 -6.63 -9.78 9.23
CA ASP A 36 -6.86 -10.49 7.97
C ASP A 36 -7.79 -9.68 7.06
N VAL A 37 -7.34 -9.46 5.83
CA VAL A 37 -8.11 -8.76 4.78
C VAL A 37 -8.27 -9.69 3.59
N THR A 38 -9.52 -9.84 3.13
CA THR A 38 -9.81 -10.46 1.84
C THR A 38 -9.82 -9.39 0.76
N ALA A 39 -9.08 -9.60 -0.33
CA ALA A 39 -9.02 -8.71 -1.48
C ALA A 39 -8.79 -9.49 -2.78
N VAL A 40 -8.90 -8.81 -3.93
CA VAL A 40 -8.57 -9.40 -5.24
C VAL A 40 -7.05 -9.50 -5.38
N ASN A 41 -6.52 -10.61 -5.91
CA ASN A 41 -5.09 -10.75 -6.17
C ASN A 41 -4.79 -10.76 -7.68
N TYR A 42 -5.41 -11.66 -8.41
CA TYR A 42 -5.25 -11.76 -9.87
C TYR A 42 -6.59 -12.09 -10.54
N GLY A 43 -6.94 -11.36 -11.59
CA GLY A 43 -8.23 -11.49 -12.26
C GLY A 43 -9.38 -11.27 -11.28
N THR A 44 -10.17 -12.31 -11.01
CA THR A 44 -11.27 -12.31 -10.03
C THR A 44 -10.98 -13.16 -8.78
N ASN A 45 -9.75 -13.67 -8.63
CA ASN A 45 -9.37 -14.51 -7.50
C ASN A 45 -9.28 -13.67 -6.22
N LYS A 46 -10.00 -14.13 -5.20
CA LYS A 46 -10.00 -13.54 -3.86
C LYS A 46 -9.08 -14.33 -2.95
N VAL A 47 -8.27 -13.64 -2.17
CA VAL A 47 -7.37 -14.25 -1.17
C VAL A 47 -7.46 -13.46 0.12
N THR A 48 -7.30 -14.15 1.24
CA THR A 48 -7.16 -13.54 2.57
C THR A 48 -5.68 -13.53 2.96
N ARG A 49 -5.18 -12.39 3.40
CA ARG A 49 -3.83 -12.24 3.96
C ARG A 49 -3.89 -11.38 5.21
N PHE A 50 -2.97 -11.64 6.13
CA PHE A 50 -2.72 -10.73 7.25
C PHE A 50 -2.10 -9.44 6.71
N VAL A 51 -2.66 -8.31 7.13
CA VAL A 51 -2.25 -6.96 6.71
C VAL A 51 -2.00 -6.12 7.95
N ASP A 52 -0.79 -5.62 8.07
CA ASP A 52 -0.36 -4.60 9.03
C ASP A 52 -0.06 -3.26 8.35
N GLU A 53 0.21 -3.27 7.05
CA GLU A 53 0.46 -2.08 6.24
C GLU A 53 -0.29 -2.09 4.89
N VAL A 54 -0.69 -0.90 4.45
CA VAL A 54 -1.31 -0.66 3.14
C VAL A 54 -0.42 0.25 2.31
N ALA A 55 -0.14 -0.13 1.06
CA ALA A 55 0.52 0.73 0.11
C ALA A 55 -0.46 1.78 -0.44
N LEU A 56 -0.10 3.05 -0.30
CA LEU A 56 -0.86 4.19 -0.82
C LEU A 56 -0.27 4.59 -2.17
N ILE A 57 -0.97 4.27 -3.25
CA ILE A 57 -0.50 4.58 -4.61
C ILE A 57 -0.96 5.99 -4.98
N SER A 58 -0.01 6.82 -5.40
CA SER A 58 -0.26 8.07 -6.11
C SER A 58 0.02 7.85 -7.59
N ASP A 59 -1.01 7.76 -8.44
CA ASP A 59 -0.82 7.89 -9.89
C ASP A 59 -0.91 9.36 -10.32
N GLU A 60 -0.56 9.69 -11.58
CA GLU A 60 -0.50 11.09 -12.07
C GLU A 60 -1.84 11.86 -11.96
N ASN A 61 -2.97 11.16 -11.82
CA ASN A 61 -4.29 11.77 -11.62
C ASN A 61 -4.91 11.36 -10.27
N GLY A 62 -4.11 10.75 -9.41
CA GLY A 62 -4.53 10.09 -8.20
C GLY A 62 -4.65 11.05 -7.03
N TYR A 63 -5.13 10.53 -5.92
CA TYR A 63 -5.18 11.28 -4.68
C TYR A 63 -3.76 11.50 -4.13
N ASP A 64 -3.43 12.73 -3.77
CA ASP A 64 -2.13 13.04 -3.18
C ASP A 64 -2.08 12.61 -1.71
N TRP A 65 -1.59 11.41 -1.45
CA TRP A 65 -1.45 10.87 -0.10
C TRP A 65 -0.38 11.59 0.74
N SER A 66 0.53 12.36 0.12
CA SER A 66 1.62 13.04 0.84
C SER A 66 1.09 14.09 1.83
N GLN A 67 -0.11 14.63 1.57
CA GLN A 67 -0.79 15.56 2.47
C GLN A 67 -1.13 14.97 3.86
N HIS A 68 -1.08 13.63 3.99
CA HIS A 68 -1.38 12.91 5.22
C HIS A 68 -0.17 12.33 5.93
N ILE A 69 1.07 12.56 5.47
CA ILE A 69 2.26 12.05 6.15
C ILE A 69 2.26 12.49 7.63
N GLY A 70 2.47 11.53 8.53
CA GLY A 70 2.42 11.75 9.97
C GLY A 70 1.01 11.91 10.56
N GLN A 71 -0.04 11.68 9.77
CA GLN A 71 -1.43 11.70 10.21
C GLN A 71 -2.01 10.29 10.38
N ARG A 72 -2.87 10.14 11.39
CA ARG A 72 -3.75 8.98 11.53
C ARG A 72 -5.02 9.28 10.75
N ILE A 73 -5.24 8.49 9.69
CA ILE A 73 -6.42 8.59 8.84
C ILE A 73 -7.23 7.30 8.87
N THR A 74 -8.51 7.41 8.53
CA THR A 74 -9.38 6.26 8.24
C THR A 74 -9.78 6.31 6.77
N ILE A 75 -9.55 5.22 6.03
CA ILE A 75 -9.95 5.09 4.63
C ILE A 75 -11.15 4.15 4.55
N SER A 76 -12.27 4.64 4.01
CA SER A 76 -13.40 3.81 3.61
C SER A 76 -13.23 3.44 2.13
N VAL A 77 -13.25 2.14 1.84
CA VAL A 77 -12.98 1.61 0.51
C VAL A 77 -13.96 0.49 0.18
N VAL A 78 -14.38 0.41 -1.09
CA VAL A 78 -15.18 -0.72 -1.58
C VAL A 78 -14.27 -1.88 -1.95
N PHE A 79 -14.77 -3.11 -1.78
CA PHE A 79 -13.98 -4.33 -1.96
C PHE A 79 -13.23 -4.40 -3.30
N ASP A 80 -13.85 -3.98 -4.39
CA ASP A 80 -13.28 -4.10 -5.75
C ASP A 80 -12.09 -3.13 -6.01
N GLN A 81 -11.89 -2.16 -5.12
CA GLN A 81 -10.79 -1.18 -5.15
C GLN A 81 -9.61 -1.56 -4.25
N MET A 82 -9.68 -2.72 -3.59
CA MET A 82 -8.59 -3.28 -2.82
C MET A 82 -7.97 -4.45 -3.57
N ARG A 83 -6.65 -4.42 -3.81
CA ARG A 83 -5.96 -5.55 -4.43
C ARG A 83 -4.59 -5.84 -3.82
N PHE A 84 -4.26 -7.12 -3.77
CA PHE A 84 -2.87 -7.55 -3.61
C PHE A 84 -2.24 -7.63 -5.01
N PRO A 85 -1.15 -6.90 -5.28
CA PRO A 85 -0.47 -6.96 -6.56
C PRO A 85 0.23 -8.31 -6.74
N SER A 86 0.32 -8.73 -7.99
CA SER A 86 1.19 -9.85 -8.41
C SER A 86 2.50 -9.39 -9.05
N ASP A 87 2.66 -8.08 -9.26
CA ASP A 87 3.89 -7.49 -9.75
C ASP A 87 4.94 -7.39 -8.64
N ALA A 88 6.16 -7.05 -9.05
CA ALA A 88 7.29 -6.89 -8.15
C ALA A 88 7.46 -5.43 -7.70
N SER A 89 6.43 -4.58 -7.76
CA SER A 89 6.56 -3.17 -7.36
C SER A 89 6.46 -3.02 -5.84
N LEU A 90 7.25 -2.10 -5.30
CA LEU A 90 7.34 -1.83 -3.87
C LEU A 90 6.14 -1.01 -3.34
N PRO A 91 5.70 -1.24 -2.08
CA PRO A 91 6.05 -2.36 -1.21
C PRO A 91 5.58 -3.72 -1.75
N LEU A 92 6.45 -4.73 -1.67
CA LEU A 92 6.22 -6.04 -2.31
C LEU A 92 4.96 -6.73 -1.78
N GLY A 93 3.99 -6.99 -2.67
CA GLY A 93 2.81 -7.78 -2.36
C GLY A 93 1.83 -7.13 -1.35
N ALA A 94 2.08 -5.89 -0.94
CA ALA A 94 1.27 -5.16 0.02
C ALA A 94 -0.13 -4.86 -0.53
N LEU A 95 -1.11 -4.72 0.36
CA LEU A 95 -2.46 -4.34 -0.05
C LEU A 95 -2.41 -2.93 -0.66
N ARG A 96 -2.98 -2.77 -1.86
CA ARG A 96 -3.10 -1.48 -2.56
C ARG A 96 -4.56 -1.04 -2.56
N ILE A 97 -4.77 0.26 -2.31
CA ILE A 97 -6.05 0.94 -2.49
C ILE A 97 -5.97 1.75 -3.77
N PHE A 98 -6.83 1.43 -4.74
CA PHE A 98 -6.86 2.12 -6.05
C PHE A 98 -7.86 3.28 -6.08
N ASP A 99 -8.92 3.19 -5.27
CA ASP A 99 -9.95 4.21 -5.14
C ASP A 99 -10.62 4.05 -3.77
N PHE A 100 -11.26 5.10 -3.26
CA PHE A 100 -11.87 5.14 -1.94
C PHE A 100 -13.17 5.95 -1.96
N THR A 101 -14.05 5.67 -1.00
CA THR A 101 -15.32 6.41 -0.87
C THR A 101 -15.21 7.58 0.09
N GLN A 102 -14.33 7.49 1.09
CA GLN A 102 -14.17 8.52 2.12
C GLN A 102 -12.80 8.42 2.80
N ILE A 103 -12.27 9.58 3.22
CA ILE A 103 -11.11 9.71 4.12
C ILE A 103 -11.50 10.65 5.27
N GLU A 104 -11.09 10.28 6.49
CA GLU A 104 -11.22 11.07 7.72
C GLU A 104 -9.90 11.15 8.48
#